data_AF-A2DDE3-F1
#
_entry.id   AF-A2DDE3-F1
#
_cell.length_a   1.000
_cell.length_b   1.000
_cell.length_c   1.000
_cell.angle_alpha   90.00
_cell.angle_beta   90.00
_cell.angle_gamma   90.00
#
_symmetry.space_group_name_H-M   'P 1'
#
loop_
_entity.id
_entity.type
_entity.pdbx_description
1 polymer ?
#
loop_
_entity_poly.entity_id
_entity_poly.type
_entity_poly.pdbx_seq_one_letter_code
_entity_poly.pdbx_strand_id
1 'polypeptide(L)'
;MKSLTEHNKYGFVGNSFFWIKISLIVLPIITLIYSILIAAQQGNGLFKKSVGTAPIACHILLLIFCIASICTAILYNFHLLKFAILSYVHYIVTAIGILFAAICLMFLSPAAYYSSYNSVSEYANQFSSQDPQALTWVQYYNTTGNYYDAYNYVLKRTLRFYNPMKTLFALWLGVFFFSLVQGVYIDEKLSHETVEKEQPQEATPKEQSQQ
;
A
#
# COMPACT_ATOMS: atom_id res chain seq x y z
N MET A 1 -19.96 -4.02 8.46
CA MET A 1 -19.03 -3.61 9.53
C MET A 1 -19.86 -3.27 10.74
N LYS A 2 -19.58 -3.86 11.91
CA LYS A 2 -20.19 -3.42 13.17
C LYS A 2 -19.85 -1.96 13.43
N SER A 3 -20.76 -1.19 14.03
CA SER A 3 -20.53 0.23 14.30
C SER A 3 -19.38 0.43 15.30
N LEU A 4 -18.82 1.64 15.37
CA LEU A 4 -17.82 1.99 16.39
C LEU A 4 -18.36 1.71 17.80
N THR A 5 -19.64 2.02 18.05
CA THR A 5 -20.33 1.79 19.32
C THR A 5 -20.38 0.31 19.70
N GLU A 6 -20.49 -0.59 18.73
CA GLU A 6 -20.47 -2.03 18.98
C GLU A 6 -19.07 -2.56 19.27
N HIS A 7 -18.05 -1.98 18.65
CA HIS A 7 -16.66 -2.33 18.90
C HIS A 7 -16.15 -1.80 20.25
N ASN A 8 -16.64 -0.63 20.69
CA ASN A 8 -16.31 -0.05 21.99
C ASN A 8 -16.74 -0.93 23.18
N LYS A 9 -17.67 -1.88 22.97
CA LYS A 9 -18.04 -2.88 23.98
C LYS A 9 -16.87 -3.81 24.35
N TYR A 10 -15.87 -3.94 23.48
CA TYR A 10 -14.66 -4.73 23.72
C TYR A 10 -13.47 -3.86 24.19
N GLY A 11 -13.74 -2.63 24.66
CA GLY A 11 -12.73 -1.71 25.17
C GLY A 11 -11.73 -1.25 24.10
N PHE A 12 -10.49 -1.02 24.53
CA PHE A 12 -9.42 -0.51 23.65
C PHE A 12 -9.17 -1.41 22.44
N VAL A 13 -9.18 -2.74 22.62
CA VAL A 13 -8.91 -3.73 21.56
C VAL A 13 -9.94 -3.63 20.43
N GLY A 14 -11.22 -3.50 20.78
CA GLY A 14 -12.29 -3.34 19.79
C GLY A 14 -12.19 -2.04 19.02
N ASN A 15 -11.92 -0.93 19.72
CA ASN A 15 -11.71 0.37 19.08
C ASN A 15 -10.53 0.34 18.09
N SER A 16 -9.39 -0.23 18.47
CA SER A 16 -8.25 -0.39 17.56
C SER A 16 -8.61 -1.18 16.31
N PHE A 17 -9.32 -2.30 16.46
CA PHE A 17 -9.73 -3.17 15.34
C PHE A 17 -10.62 -2.44 14.32
N PHE A 18 -11.53 -1.57 14.80
CA PHE A 18 -12.34 -0.73 13.93
C PHE A 18 -11.45 0.18 13.07
N TRP A 19 -10.51 0.90 13.68
CA TRP A 19 -9.61 1.81 12.96
C TRP A 19 -8.70 1.10 11.96
N ILE A 20 -8.19 -0.08 12.30
CA ILE A 20 -7.35 -0.89 11.40
C ILE A 20 -8.10 -1.29 10.14
N LYS A 21 -9.36 -1.72 10.27
CA LYS A 21 -10.20 -2.04 9.11
C LYS A 21 -10.43 -0.84 8.20
N ILE A 22 -10.60 0.36 8.78
CA ILE A 22 -10.68 1.60 8.02
C ILE A 22 -9.32 1.92 7.37
N SER A 23 -8.20 1.79 8.09
CA SER A 23 -6.86 2.04 7.57
C SER A 23 -6.49 1.12 6.40
N LEU A 24 -6.94 -0.13 6.41
CA LEU A 24 -6.78 -1.07 5.28
C LEU A 24 -7.51 -0.63 4.00
N ILE A 25 -8.45 0.32 4.08
CA ILE A 25 -9.10 0.95 2.92
C ILE A 25 -8.42 2.28 2.59
N VAL A 26 -8.18 3.12 3.59
CA VAL A 26 -7.64 4.48 3.41
C VAL A 26 -6.22 4.47 2.86
N LEU A 27 -5.33 3.60 3.36
CA LEU A 27 -3.94 3.57 2.94
C LEU A 27 -3.77 3.16 1.45
N PRO A 28 -4.46 2.12 0.94
CA PRO A 28 -4.49 1.86 -0.50
C PRO A 28 -5.04 3.02 -1.33
N ILE A 29 -6.06 3.75 -0.85
CA ILE A 29 -6.62 4.91 -1.58
C ILE A 29 -5.55 6.02 -1.72
N ILE A 30 -4.86 6.36 -0.64
CA ILE A 30 -3.81 7.38 -0.68
C ILE A 30 -2.65 6.92 -1.57
N THR A 31 -2.24 5.65 -1.45
CA THR A 31 -1.20 5.04 -2.28
C THR A 31 -1.57 5.04 -3.76
N LEU A 32 -2.85 4.81 -4.09
CA LEU A 32 -3.39 4.89 -5.42
C LEU A 32 -3.26 6.31 -5.99
N ILE A 33 -3.68 7.33 -5.25
CA ILE A 33 -3.57 8.73 -5.69
C ILE A 33 -2.10 9.10 -5.95
N TYR A 34 -1.19 8.77 -5.04
CA TYR A 34 0.23 9.02 -5.22
C TYR A 34 0.80 8.29 -6.44
N SER A 35 0.39 7.03 -6.67
CA SER A 35 0.86 6.25 -7.81
C SER A 35 0.40 6.84 -9.15
N ILE A 36 -0.81 7.40 -9.23
CA ILE A 36 -1.28 8.15 -10.41
C ILE A 36 -0.38 9.37 -10.65
N LEU A 37 -0.12 10.17 -9.60
CA LEU A 37 0.71 11.37 -9.71
C LEU A 37 2.14 11.03 -10.17
N ILE A 38 2.74 9.98 -9.61
CA ILE A 38 4.10 9.55 -9.98
C ILE A 38 4.13 9.02 -11.41
N ALA A 39 3.19 8.15 -11.78
CA ALA A 39 3.10 7.62 -13.14
C ALA A 39 2.91 8.73 -14.18
N ALA A 40 2.12 9.76 -13.88
CA ALA A 40 1.96 10.93 -14.75
C ALA A 40 3.27 11.73 -14.92
N GLN A 41 4.03 11.91 -13.84
CA GLN A 41 5.32 12.62 -13.87
C GLN A 41 6.39 11.85 -14.65
N GLN A 42 6.44 10.52 -14.48
CA GLN A 42 7.39 9.63 -15.15
C GLN A 42 7.01 9.34 -16.60
N GLY A 43 5.71 9.34 -16.92
CA GLY A 43 5.18 9.01 -18.24
C GLY A 43 5.45 10.05 -19.33
N ASN A 44 5.91 11.24 -18.97
CA ASN A 44 6.07 12.34 -19.91
C ASN A 44 7.52 12.52 -20.39
N GLY A 45 7.68 12.57 -21.72
CA GLY A 45 8.84 13.13 -22.41
C GLY A 45 10.15 12.36 -22.24
N LEU A 46 11.23 13.12 -22.03
CA LEU A 46 12.62 12.66 -22.00
C LEU A 46 12.87 11.56 -20.96
N PHE A 47 12.22 11.61 -19.80
CA PHE A 47 12.43 10.65 -18.72
C PHE A 47 12.03 9.22 -19.13
N LYS A 48 10.85 9.05 -19.74
CA LYS A 48 10.39 7.73 -20.23
C LYS A 48 11.31 7.18 -21.32
N LYS A 49 11.84 8.03 -22.19
CA LYS A 49 12.73 7.62 -23.29
C LYS A 49 14.12 7.19 -22.81
N SER A 50 14.62 7.82 -21.75
CA SER A 50 15.96 7.60 -21.21
C SER A 50 16.01 6.52 -20.13
N VAL A 51 15.06 6.53 -19.19
CA VAL A 51 15.00 5.59 -18.05
C VAL A 51 14.17 4.34 -18.39
N GLY A 52 13.34 4.42 -19.42
CA GLY A 52 12.46 3.34 -19.84
C GLY A 52 11.10 3.34 -19.16
N THR A 53 10.33 2.28 -19.40
CA THR A 53 8.92 2.17 -18.97
C THR A 53 8.70 1.36 -17.70
N ALA A 54 9.74 0.67 -17.20
CA ALA A 54 9.63 -0.19 -16.02
C ALA A 54 9.12 0.53 -14.75
N PRO A 55 9.59 1.75 -14.40
CA PRO A 55 9.05 2.48 -13.24
C PRO A 55 7.55 2.76 -13.37
N ILE A 56 7.11 3.16 -14.57
CA ILE A 56 5.70 3.47 -14.87
C ILE A 56 4.86 2.19 -14.78
N ALA A 57 5.32 1.09 -15.38
CA ALA A 57 4.62 -0.19 -15.35
C ALA A 57 4.45 -0.69 -13.90
N CYS A 58 5.48 -0.53 -13.05
CA CYS A 58 5.40 -0.88 -11.64
C CYS A 58 4.32 -0.08 -10.90
N HIS A 59 4.23 1.24 -11.14
CA HIS A 59 3.16 2.05 -10.57
C HIS A 59 1.78 1.67 -11.09
N ILE A 60 1.63 1.28 -12.36
CA ILE A 60 0.36 0.79 -12.91
C ILE A 60 -0.07 -0.52 -12.22
N LEU A 61 0.87 -1.46 -12.02
CA LEU A 61 0.56 -2.70 -11.31
C LEU A 61 0.16 -2.40 -9.86
N LEU A 62 0.86 -1.49 -9.19
CA LEU A 62 0.49 -1.05 -7.85
C LEU A 62 -0.94 -0.46 -7.81
N LEU A 63 -1.34 0.34 -8.81
CA LEU A 63 -2.69 0.87 -8.92
C LEU A 63 -3.74 -0.25 -8.98
N ILE A 64 -3.51 -1.27 -9.81
CA ILE A 64 -4.41 -2.41 -9.95
C ILE A 64 -4.59 -3.12 -8.60
N PHE A 65 -3.49 -3.39 -7.89
CA PHE A 65 -3.55 -4.04 -6.58
C PHE A 65 -4.14 -3.15 -5.48
N CYS A 66 -3.95 -1.83 -5.53
CA CYS A 66 -4.65 -0.91 -4.63
C CYS A 66 -6.16 -0.96 -4.86
N ILE A 67 -6.64 -0.90 -6.11
CA ILE A 67 -8.07 -1.00 -6.43
C ILE A 67 -8.62 -2.34 -5.95
N ALA A 68 -7.96 -3.44 -6.29
CA ALA A 68 -8.38 -4.77 -5.86
C ALA A 68 -8.41 -4.90 -4.33
N SER A 69 -7.42 -4.34 -3.62
CA SER A 69 -7.38 -4.30 -2.16
C SER A 69 -8.55 -3.50 -1.58
N ILE A 70 -8.90 -2.37 -2.16
CA ILE A 70 -10.04 -1.53 -1.74
C ILE A 70 -11.35 -2.29 -1.95
N CYS A 71 -11.57 -2.84 -3.16
CA CYS A 71 -12.79 -3.57 -3.49
C CYS A 71 -12.98 -4.78 -2.57
N THR A 72 -11.93 -5.59 -2.39
CA THR A 72 -11.99 -6.76 -1.50
C THR A 72 -12.19 -6.37 -0.05
N ALA A 73 -11.54 -5.30 0.44
CA ALA A 73 -11.74 -4.77 1.78
C ALA A 73 -13.18 -4.29 2.02
N ILE A 74 -13.78 -3.61 1.04
CA ILE A 74 -15.18 -3.15 1.12
C ILE A 74 -16.11 -4.36 1.15
N LEU A 75 -15.97 -5.28 0.20
CA LEU A 75 -16.82 -6.47 0.11
C LEU A 75 -16.76 -7.32 1.40
N TYR A 76 -15.55 -7.48 1.96
CA TYR A 76 -15.30 -8.20 3.21
C TYR A 76 -15.86 -7.45 4.44
N ASN A 77 -15.45 -6.20 4.66
CA ASN A 77 -15.79 -5.46 5.89
C ASN A 77 -17.27 -5.06 5.95
N PHE A 78 -17.92 -4.79 4.82
CA PHE A 78 -19.34 -4.44 4.78
C PHE A 78 -20.26 -5.66 4.65
N HIS A 79 -19.71 -6.89 4.66
CA HIS A 79 -20.45 -8.14 4.53
C HIS A 79 -21.36 -8.18 3.29
N LEU A 80 -20.96 -7.51 2.21
CA LEU A 80 -21.68 -7.53 0.94
C LEU A 80 -21.63 -8.91 0.29
N LEU A 81 -20.57 -9.68 0.58
CA LEU A 81 -20.41 -11.09 0.20
C LEU A 81 -19.88 -11.86 1.41
N LYS A 82 -20.60 -12.91 1.84
CA LYS A 82 -20.25 -13.73 3.03
C LYS A 82 -19.57 -15.03 2.61
N PHE A 83 -18.41 -14.92 1.95
CA PHE A 83 -17.57 -16.09 1.69
C PHE A 83 -16.35 -16.05 2.61
N ALA A 84 -16.08 -17.14 3.33
CA ALA A 84 -14.89 -17.27 4.15
C ALA A 84 -13.60 -17.06 3.34
N ILE A 85 -13.62 -17.36 2.04
CA ILE A 85 -12.48 -17.14 1.13
C ILE A 85 -12.16 -15.66 0.88
N LEU A 86 -13.12 -14.76 1.08
CA LEU A 86 -12.98 -13.36 0.72
C LEU A 86 -11.98 -12.61 1.61
N SER A 87 -11.85 -13.02 2.88
CA SER A 87 -10.81 -12.49 3.78
C SER A 87 -9.42 -12.88 3.30
N TYR A 88 -9.22 -14.14 2.91
CA TYR A 88 -7.95 -14.63 2.37
C TYR A 88 -7.57 -13.92 1.07
N VAL A 89 -8.53 -13.75 0.15
CA VAL A 89 -8.32 -12.99 -1.10
C VAL A 89 -7.91 -11.56 -0.77
N HIS A 90 -8.57 -10.90 0.17
CA HIS A 90 -8.20 -9.55 0.60
C HIS A 90 -6.74 -9.50 1.09
N TYR A 91 -6.35 -10.38 2.01
CA TYR A 91 -4.99 -10.39 2.55
C TYR A 91 -3.92 -10.68 1.49
N ILE A 92 -4.17 -11.63 0.57
CA ILE A 92 -3.25 -11.94 -0.54
C ILE A 92 -3.09 -10.72 -1.45
N VAL A 93 -4.20 -10.11 -1.87
CA VAL A 93 -4.18 -8.92 -2.74
C VAL A 93 -3.46 -7.75 -2.07
N THR A 94 -3.72 -7.52 -0.78
CA THR A 94 -3.03 -6.48 0.01
C THR A 94 -1.53 -6.76 0.11
N ALA A 95 -1.12 -8.00 0.38
CA ALA A 95 0.30 -8.38 0.46
C ALA A 95 1.02 -8.14 -0.88
N ILE A 96 0.40 -8.51 -2.01
CA ILE A 96 0.96 -8.25 -3.34
C ILE A 96 1.04 -6.74 -3.60
N GLY A 97 0.03 -5.96 -3.22
CA GLY A 97 0.06 -4.50 -3.30
C GLY A 97 1.22 -3.88 -2.51
N ILE A 98 1.45 -4.35 -1.29
CA ILE A 98 2.57 -3.92 -0.44
C ILE A 98 3.92 -4.29 -1.07
N LEU A 99 4.04 -5.48 -1.69
CA LEU A 99 5.23 -5.88 -2.43
C LEU A 99 5.52 -4.92 -3.60
N PHE A 100 4.51 -4.57 -4.41
CA PHE A 100 4.69 -3.59 -5.48
C PHE A 100 5.02 -2.19 -4.95
N ALA A 101 4.48 -1.80 -3.79
CA ALA A 101 4.87 -0.54 -3.13
C ALA A 101 6.36 -0.55 -2.74
N ALA A 102 6.90 -1.69 -2.28
CA ALA A 102 8.33 -1.84 -2.01
C ALA A 102 9.18 -1.74 -3.28
N ILE A 103 8.75 -2.37 -4.37
CA ILE A 103 9.45 -2.29 -5.67
C ILE A 103 9.41 -0.85 -6.20
N CYS A 104 8.27 -0.15 -6.12
CA CYS A 104 8.15 1.26 -6.46
C CYS A 104 9.14 2.12 -5.65
N LEU A 105 9.37 1.83 -4.37
CA LEU A 105 10.36 2.55 -3.56
C LEU A 105 11.78 2.41 -4.08
N MET A 106 12.14 1.27 -4.67
CA MET A 106 13.45 1.09 -5.29
C MET A 106 13.64 2.10 -6.43
N PHE A 107 12.61 2.30 -7.28
CA PHE A 107 12.63 3.26 -8.40
C PHE A 107 12.60 4.74 -7.98
N LEU A 108 12.24 5.04 -6.73
CA LEU A 108 12.21 6.40 -6.19
C LEU A 108 13.43 6.72 -5.30
N SER A 109 14.26 5.71 -5.01
CA SER A 109 15.38 5.82 -4.08
C SER A 109 16.48 6.79 -4.54
N PRO A 110 17.38 7.23 -3.63
CA PRO A 110 18.56 8.00 -4.03
C PRO A 110 19.41 7.30 -5.10
N ALA A 111 19.55 5.97 -5.03
CA ALA A 111 20.27 5.20 -6.04
C ALA A 111 19.59 5.30 -7.42
N ALA A 112 18.27 5.15 -7.46
CA ALA A 112 17.51 5.30 -8.70
C ALA A 112 17.56 6.73 -9.25
N TYR A 113 17.64 7.75 -8.39
CA TYR A 113 17.86 9.13 -8.80
C TYR A 113 19.18 9.29 -9.56
N TYR A 114 20.30 8.83 -8.99
CA TYR A 114 21.62 8.96 -9.66
C TYR A 114 21.66 8.16 -10.96
N SER A 115 21.13 6.94 -10.96
CA SER A 115 21.03 6.14 -12.19
C SER A 115 20.20 6.83 -13.26
N SER A 116 19.02 7.36 -12.89
CA SER A 116 18.13 8.05 -13.83
C SER A 116 18.76 9.34 -14.36
N TYR A 117 19.50 10.06 -13.52
CA TYR A 117 20.22 11.26 -13.94
C TYR A 117 21.26 10.94 -15.01
N ASN A 118 22.06 9.89 -14.80
CA ASN A 118 23.04 9.44 -15.78
C ASN A 118 22.36 9.00 -17.08
N SER A 119 21.30 8.18 -17.01
CA SER A 119 20.56 7.74 -18.20
C SER A 119 19.96 8.91 -18.99
N VAL A 120 19.40 9.92 -18.31
CA VAL A 120 18.89 11.13 -18.96
C VAL A 120 20.02 11.91 -19.64
N SER A 121 21.15 12.09 -18.95
CA SER A 121 22.31 12.81 -19.48
C SER A 121 22.91 12.11 -20.71
N GLU A 122 23.14 10.80 -20.62
CA GLU A 122 23.68 9.98 -21.72
C GLU A 122 22.75 10.00 -22.94
N TYR A 123 21.45 9.74 -22.72
CA TYR A 123 20.46 9.81 -23.78
C TYR A 123 20.42 11.20 -24.42
N ALA A 124 20.41 12.27 -23.62
CA ALA A 124 20.31 13.62 -24.12
C ALA A 124 21.54 14.00 -24.97
N ASN A 125 22.74 13.63 -24.52
CA ASN A 125 23.97 13.90 -25.27
C ASN A 125 24.03 13.10 -26.58
N GLN A 126 23.60 11.84 -26.57
CA GLN A 126 23.62 10.97 -27.75
C GLN A 126 22.60 11.37 -28.81
N PHE A 127 21.42 11.82 -28.39
CA PHE A 127 20.27 12.07 -29.29
C PHE A 127 19.89 13.55 -29.43
N SER A 128 20.72 14.48 -28.97
CA SER A 128 20.44 15.93 -29.02
C SER A 128 20.16 16.47 -30.41
N SER A 129 20.70 15.87 -31.46
CA SER A 129 20.45 16.27 -32.86
C SER A 129 19.15 15.71 -33.44
N GLN A 130 18.52 14.73 -32.78
CA GLN A 130 17.38 13.96 -33.30
C GLN A 130 16.12 14.11 -32.44
N ASP A 131 16.26 14.40 -31.15
CA ASP A 131 15.14 14.58 -30.22
C ASP A 131 15.13 16.03 -29.68
N PRO A 132 14.09 16.83 -30.00
CA PRO A 132 13.95 18.19 -29.47
C PRO A 132 14.00 18.26 -27.94
N GLN A 133 13.49 17.24 -27.23
CA GLN A 133 13.51 17.21 -25.76
C GLN A 133 14.93 16.95 -25.21
N ALA A 134 15.72 16.14 -25.91
CA ALA A 134 17.14 15.93 -25.61
C ALA A 134 17.95 17.21 -25.88
N LEU A 135 17.68 17.89 -26.99
CA LEU A 135 18.32 19.16 -27.32
C LEU A 135 18.06 20.21 -26.24
N THR A 136 16.80 20.37 -25.84
CA THR A 136 16.40 21.29 -24.77
C THR A 136 17.11 20.96 -23.46
N TRP A 137 17.27 19.68 -23.12
CA TRP A 137 18.04 19.26 -21.95
C TRP A 137 19.52 19.67 -22.02
N VAL A 138 20.19 19.37 -23.13
CA VAL A 138 21.61 19.71 -23.34
C VAL A 138 21.82 21.21 -23.31
N GLN A 139 20.89 21.98 -23.89
CA GLN A 139 20.90 23.44 -23.80
C GLN A 139 20.77 23.92 -22.35
N TYR A 140 19.84 23.37 -21.56
CA TYR A 140 19.74 23.71 -20.13
C TYR A 140 20.97 23.30 -19.32
N TYR A 141 21.56 22.15 -19.62
CA TYR A 141 22.74 21.65 -18.92
C TYR A 141 23.99 22.50 -19.19
N ASN A 142 24.18 22.96 -20.44
CA ASN A 142 25.38 23.66 -20.88
C ASN A 142 25.36 25.18 -20.60
N THR A 143 24.19 25.79 -20.34
CA THR A 143 24.14 27.22 -19.98
C THR A 143 24.40 27.38 -18.48
N THR A 144 25.49 28.08 -18.12
CA THR A 144 25.82 28.46 -16.74
C THR A 144 24.63 29.15 -16.07
N GLY A 145 24.04 28.48 -15.07
CA GLY A 145 22.84 28.94 -14.34
C GLY A 145 21.67 27.94 -14.32
N ASN A 146 21.58 27.04 -15.30
CA ASN A 146 20.44 26.11 -15.47
C ASN A 146 20.73 24.65 -15.06
N TYR A 147 21.93 24.35 -14.55
CA TYR A 147 22.28 23.02 -14.01
C TYR A 147 21.29 22.56 -12.91
N TYR A 148 20.78 23.50 -12.12
CA TYR A 148 19.79 23.23 -11.09
C TYR A 148 18.45 22.71 -11.66
N ASP A 149 18.07 23.15 -12.86
CA ASP A 149 16.83 22.70 -13.50
C ASP A 149 16.94 21.28 -14.04
N ALA A 150 18.10 20.91 -14.57
CA ALA A 150 18.41 19.53 -14.93
C ALA A 150 18.38 18.62 -13.67
N TYR A 151 19.04 19.03 -12.59
CA TYR A 151 18.97 18.32 -11.32
C TYR A 151 17.51 18.15 -10.83
N ASN A 152 16.74 19.24 -10.82
CA ASN A 152 15.36 19.25 -10.37
C ASN A 152 14.41 18.41 -11.22
N TYR A 153 14.65 18.32 -12.52
CA TYR A 153 13.81 17.53 -13.42
C TYR A 153 13.80 16.06 -13.02
N VAL A 154 14.97 15.49 -12.72
CA VAL A 154 15.09 14.09 -12.28
C VAL A 154 14.60 13.95 -10.84
N LEU A 155 14.93 14.90 -9.96
CA LEU A 155 14.53 14.92 -8.56
C LEU A 155 13.00 14.87 -8.40
N LYS A 156 12.27 15.68 -9.19
CA LYS A 156 10.80 15.75 -9.18
C LYS A 156 10.13 14.45 -9.64
N ARG A 157 10.86 13.55 -10.33
CA ARG A 157 10.34 12.27 -10.86
C ARG A 157 10.78 11.04 -10.05
N THR A 158 11.64 11.25 -9.07
CA THR A 158 12.21 10.20 -8.22
C THR A 158 12.13 10.61 -6.74
N LEU A 159 13.18 11.21 -6.19
CA LEU A 159 13.38 11.49 -4.76
C LEU A 159 12.26 12.30 -4.10
N ARG A 160 11.62 13.24 -4.81
CA ARG A 160 10.55 14.06 -4.22
C ARG A 160 9.38 13.21 -3.70
N PHE A 161 9.13 12.07 -4.33
CA PHE A 161 8.07 11.14 -3.93
C PHE A 161 8.54 10.04 -2.99
N TYR A 162 9.85 9.89 -2.79
CA TYR A 162 10.42 8.80 -2.00
C TYR A 162 9.95 8.82 -0.54
N ASN A 163 10.06 9.96 0.14
CA ASN A 163 9.69 10.06 1.55
C ASN A 163 8.18 9.82 1.79
N PRO A 164 7.26 10.48 1.06
CA PRO A 164 5.83 10.17 1.18
C PRO A 164 5.52 8.70 0.90
N MET A 165 6.08 8.13 -0.17
CA MET A 165 5.84 6.73 -0.53
C MET A 165 6.39 5.77 0.52
N LYS A 166 7.55 6.07 1.11
CA LYS A 166 8.18 5.26 2.15
C LYS A 166 7.33 5.23 3.41
N THR A 167 6.78 6.37 3.80
CA THR A 167 5.86 6.46 4.92
C THR A 167 4.58 5.69 4.66
N LEU A 168 3.98 5.83 3.48
CA LEU A 168 2.78 5.08 3.10
C LEU A 168 3.02 3.57 3.12
N PHE A 169 4.14 3.12 2.56
CA PHE A 169 4.57 1.72 2.60
C PHE A 169 4.71 1.22 4.04
N ALA A 170 5.45 1.93 4.89
CA ALA A 170 5.67 1.52 6.27
C ALA A 170 4.37 1.44 7.08
N LEU A 171 3.48 2.43 6.91
CA LEU A 171 2.16 2.43 7.55
C LEU A 171 1.29 1.29 7.04
N TRP A 172 1.26 1.07 5.73
CA TRP A 172 0.43 0.01 5.14
C TRP A 172 0.91 -1.37 5.55
N LEU A 173 2.22 -1.60 5.56
CA LEU A 173 2.84 -2.82 6.06
C LEU A 173 2.52 -3.05 7.55
N GLY A 174 2.67 -2.01 8.37
CA GLY A 174 2.38 -2.08 9.82
C GLY A 174 0.91 -2.41 10.10
N VAL A 175 -0.02 -1.71 9.43
CA VAL A 175 -1.46 -1.97 9.56
C VAL A 175 -1.82 -3.39 9.09
N PHE A 176 -1.21 -3.84 7.98
CA PHE A 176 -1.42 -5.19 7.47
C PHE A 176 -0.95 -6.26 8.47
N PHE A 177 0.27 -6.19 8.98
CA PHE A 177 0.74 -7.15 10.00
C PHE A 177 -0.10 -7.13 11.26
N PHE A 178 -0.44 -5.93 11.75
CA PHE A 178 -1.25 -5.81 12.95
C PHE A 178 -2.67 -6.37 12.75
N SER A 179 -3.23 -6.24 11.54
CA SER A 179 -4.51 -6.87 11.19
C SER A 179 -4.46 -8.40 11.18
N LEU A 180 -3.35 -9.01 10.73
CA LEU A 180 -3.15 -10.46 10.76
C LEU A 180 -3.07 -10.97 12.20
N VAL A 181 -2.28 -10.31 13.06
CA VAL A 181 -2.13 -10.68 14.48
C VAL A 181 -3.47 -10.58 15.21
N GLN A 182 -4.24 -9.50 14.98
CA GLN A 182 -5.56 -9.36 15.59
C GLN A 182 -6.58 -10.38 15.07
N GLY A 183 -6.50 -10.77 13.80
CA GLY A 183 -7.33 -11.85 13.25
C GLY A 183 -7.12 -13.15 14.02
N VAL A 184 -5.87 -13.54 14.25
CA VAL A 184 -5.52 -14.74 15.02
C VAL A 184 -6.03 -14.64 16.46
N TYR A 185 -5.79 -13.52 17.14
CA TYR A 185 -6.21 -13.33 18.54
C TYR A 185 -7.73 -13.39 18.73
N ILE A 186 -8.50 -12.84 17.79
CA ILE A 186 -9.97 -12.84 17.86
C ILE A 186 -10.53 -14.24 17.63
N ASP A 187 -9.99 -14.99 16.66
CA ASP A 187 -10.42 -16.37 16.39
C ASP A 187 -10.11 -17.31 17.57
N GLU A 188 -8.96 -17.12 18.22
CA GLU A 188 -8.58 -17.89 19.42
C GLU A 188 -9.47 -17.56 20.63
N LYS A 189 -9.83 -16.28 20.83
CA LYS A 189 -10.70 -15.89 21.94
C LYS A 189 -12.16 -16.31 21.74
N LEU A 190 -12.68 -16.26 20.50
CA LEU A 190 -14.03 -16.75 20.18
C LEU A 190 -14.14 -18.26 20.32
N SER A 191 -13.11 -19.03 19.92
CA SER A 191 -13.13 -20.48 20.07
C SER A 191 -13.14 -20.90 21.55
N HIS A 192 -12.39 -20.22 22.42
CA HIS A 192 -12.44 -20.48 23.87
C HIS A 192 -13.79 -20.13 24.53
N GLU A 193 -14.43 -19.01 24.19
CA GLU A 193 -15.76 -18.66 24.72
C GLU A 193 -16.88 -19.61 24.27
N THR A 194 -16.69 -20.29 23.13
CA THR A 194 -17.68 -21.26 22.61
C THR A 194 -17.57 -22.61 23.34
N VAL A 195 -16.34 -23.04 23.67
CA VAL A 195 -16.08 -24.28 24.42
C VAL A 195 -16.55 -24.17 25.88
N GLU A 196 -16.42 -22.99 26.50
CA GLU A 196 -16.85 -22.76 27.89
C GLU A 196 -18.38 -22.75 28.06
N LYS A 197 -19.14 -22.47 26.99
CA LYS A 197 -20.61 -22.49 27.00
C LYS A 197 -21.21 -23.85 26.67
N GLU A 198 -20.43 -24.79 26.14
CA GLU A 198 -20.88 -26.15 25.82
C GLU A 198 -20.56 -27.18 26.91
N GLN A 199 -19.88 -26.80 28.00
CA GLN A 199 -19.80 -27.67 29.18
C GLN A 199 -21.20 -27.77 29.84
N PRO A 200 -21.79 -28.98 29.92
CA PRO A 200 -23.06 -29.15 30.62
C PRO A 200 -22.85 -28.77 32.08
N GLN A 201 -23.69 -27.87 32.61
CA GLN A 201 -23.87 -27.74 34.05
C GLN A 201 -24.22 -29.13 34.59
N GLU A 202 -23.25 -29.78 35.21
CA GLU A 202 -23.43 -31.04 35.92
C GLU A 202 -24.50 -30.80 36.98
N ALA A 203 -25.70 -31.32 36.73
CA ALA A 203 -26.83 -31.18 37.61
C ALA A 203 -26.46 -31.77 38.96
N THR A 204 -26.38 -30.91 39.98
CA THR A 204 -26.19 -31.31 41.37
C THR A 204 -27.33 -32.25 41.74
N PRO A 205 -27.08 -33.52 42.12
CA PRO A 205 -28.15 -34.43 42.51
C PRO A 205 -28.76 -33.90 43.80
N LYS A 206 -30.05 -33.56 43.79
CA LYS A 206 -30.80 -33.34 45.02
C LYS A 206 -30.87 -34.69 45.75
N GLU A 207 -30.23 -34.75 46.92
CA GLU A 207 -30.40 -35.82 47.89
C GLU A 207 -31.90 -36.08 48.10
N GLN A 208 -32.34 -37.26 47.67
CA GLN A 208 -33.50 -37.92 48.26
C GLN A 208 -33.05 -38.58 49.56
N SER A 209 -33.38 -37.97 50.69
CA SER A 209 -33.44 -38.63 51.99
C SER A 209 -34.87 -38.49 52.53
N GLN A 210 -35.66 -39.55 52.34
CA GLN A 210 -36.28 -40.38 53.40
C GLN A 210 -37.44 -39.66 54.13
N GLN A 211 -38.69 -40.07 53.85
CA GLN A 211 -39.48 -41.04 54.64
C GLN A 211 -39.80 -40.53 56.05
#